data_AF-A0A7Y2AHL5-F1
#
_entry.id   AF-A0A7Y2AHL5-F1
#
_cell.length_a   1.000
_cell.length_b   1.000
_cell.length_c   1.000
_cell.angle_alpha   90.00
_cell.angle_beta   90.00
_cell.angle_gamma   90.00
#
_symmetry.space_group_name_H-M   'P 1'
#
loop_
_entity.id
_entity.type
_entity.pdbx_description
1 polymer ?
#
loop_
_entity_poly.entity_id
_entity_poly.type
_entity_poly.pdbx_seq_one_letter_code
_entity_poly.pdbx_strand_id
1 'polypeptide(L)' 'MGKVYEELDERLQRFILNQKMFFVASAPRSDNGLVNISPKGFDTLRILDSKTVAYLDLTGSGI' A
#
# COMPACT_ATOMS: atom_id res chain seq x y z
N MET A 1 12.16 -16.51 4.53
CA MET A 1 11.56 -16.67 3.19
C MET A 1 10.10 -16.22 3.28
N GLY A 2 9.65 -15.34 2.40
CA GLY A 2 8.27 -14.82 2.44
C GLY A 2 7.26 -15.84 1.92
N LYS A 3 6.02 -15.78 2.40
CA LYS A 3 4.89 -16.55 1.85
C LYS A 3 4.13 -15.67 0.86
N VAL A 4 3.91 -16.18 -0.34
CA VAL A 4 3.05 -15.55 -1.36
C VAL A 4 1.61 -15.99 -1.12
N TYR A 5 0.70 -15.03 -1.20
CA TYR A 5 -0.74 -15.25 -1.12
C TYR A 5 -1.35 -14.74 -2.43
N GLU A 6 -2.18 -15.56 -3.07
CA GLU A 6 -2.87 -15.19 -4.32
C GLU A 6 -3.95 -14.12 -4.08
N GLU A 7 -4.47 -14.05 -2.85
CA GLU A 7 -5.60 -13.21 -2.45
C GLU A 7 -5.46 -12.76 -1.00
N LEU A 8 -6.09 -11.62 -0.70
CA LEU A 8 -6.26 -11.11 0.65
C LEU A 8 -7.40 -11.88 1.34
N ASP A 9 -7.04 -12.95 2.04
CA ASP A 9 -7.98 -13.66 2.93
C ASP A 9 -8.47 -12.75 4.08
N GLU A 10 -9.57 -13.13 4.76
CA GLU A 10 -10.15 -12.32 5.84
C GLU A 10 -9.17 -11.98 6.97
N ARG A 11 -8.19 -12.85 7.22
CA ARG A 11 -7.19 -12.63 8.27
C ARG A 11 -6.20 -11.55 7.83
N LEU A 12 -5.76 -11.58 6.58
CA LEU A 12 -4.90 -10.55 5.98
C LEU A 12 -5.63 -9.22 5.89
N GLN A 13 -6.89 -9.21 5.45
CA GLN A 13 -7.70 -7.99 5.39
C GLN A 13 -7.82 -7.32 6.77
N ARG A 14 -8.17 -8.09 7.80
CA ARG A 14 -8.23 -7.60 9.19
C ARG A 14 -6.89 -7.07 9.67
N PHE A 15 -5.80 -7.77 9.37
CA PHE A 15 -4.47 -7.31 9.72
C PHE A 15 -4.15 -5.96 9.07
N ILE A 16 -4.39 -5.81 7.76
CA ILE A 16 -4.14 -4.57 7.02
C ILE A 16 -4.97 -3.41 7.57
N LEU A 17 -6.27 -3.61 7.79
CA LEU A 17 -7.19 -2.56 8.26
C LEU A 17 -6.92 -2.12 9.72
N ASN A 18 -6.20 -2.92 10.50
CA ASN A 18 -5.76 -2.53 11.85
C ASN A 18 -4.55 -1.59 11.84
N GLN A 19 -3.85 -1.45 10.71
CA GLN A 19 -2.67 -0.59 10.63
C GLN A 19 -3.07 0.89 10.56
N LYS A 20 -2.38 1.73 11.34
CA LYS A 20 -2.59 3.21 11.32
C LYS A 20 -1.80 3.92 10.22
N MET A 21 -0.87 3.22 9.61
CA MET A 21 0.06 3.71 8.60
C MET A 21 0.39 2.58 7.62
N PHE A 22 0.59 2.93 6.37
CA PHE A 22 1.09 2.06 5.33
C PHE A 22 2.05 2.85 4.42
N PHE A 23 2.78 2.17 3.55
CA PHE A 23 3.71 2.81 2.63
C PHE A 23 3.35 2.45 1.20
N VAL A 24 3.40 3.45 0.32
CA VAL A 24 3.29 3.24 -1.12
C VAL A 24 4.69 3.44 -1.70
N ALA A 25 5.17 2.43 -2.41
CA ALA A 25 6.44 2.48 -3.11
C ALA A 25 6.21 2.39 -4.62
N SER A 26 6.85 3.28 -5.38
CA SER A 26 6.82 3.27 -6.84
C SER A 26 8.23 3.25 -7.41
N ALA A 27 8.41 2.45 -8.45
CA ALA A 27 9.67 2.35 -9.19
C ALA A 27 9.53 3.06 -10.53
N PRO A 28 10.36 4.07 -10.83
CA PRO A 28 10.40 4.69 -12.16
C PRO A 28 10.86 3.67 -13.21
N ARG A 29 10.46 3.87 -14.47
CA ARG A 29 10.86 3.00 -15.60
C ARG A 29 12.29 3.21 -16.09
N SER A 30 12.97 4.26 -15.61
CA SER A 30 14.34 4.58 -16.00
C SER A 30 15.33 3.70 -15.23
N ASP A 31 16.36 3.19 -15.90
CA ASP A 31 17.39 2.32 -15.30
C ASP A 31 18.19 3.01 -14.19
N ASN A 32 18.25 4.35 -14.22
CA ASN A 32 18.91 5.17 -13.19
C ASN A 32 17.94 5.83 -12.20
N GLY A 33 16.65 5.50 -12.28
CA GLY A 33 15.64 6.09 -11.41
C GLY A 33 15.67 5.49 -10.01
N LEU A 34 15.33 6.30 -9.00
CA LEU A 34 15.26 5.85 -7.61
C LEU A 34 13.83 5.48 -7.23
N VAL A 35 13.68 4.41 -6.44
CA VAL A 35 12.39 4.05 -5.85
C VAL A 35 11.96 5.15 -4.90
N ASN A 36 10.74 5.65 -5.09
CA ASN A 36 10.12 6.57 -4.15
C ASN A 36 9.26 5.77 -3.17
N ILE A 37 9.33 6.13 -1.90
CA ILE A 37 8.51 5.54 -0.84
C ILE A 37 7.89 6.67 -0.01
N SER A 38 6.57 6.64 0.14
CA SER A 38 5.85 7.65 0.93
C SER A 38 4.99 6.99 2.00
N PRO A 39 5.06 7.47 3.26
CA PRO A 39 4.12 7.06 4.27
C PRO A 39 2.73 7.60 3.93
N LYS A 40 1.71 6.78 4.13
CA LYS A 40 0.29 7.12 4.07
C LYS A 40 -0.35 6.69 5.39
N GLY A 41 -1.46 7.31 5.75
CA GLY A 41 -2.12 7.05 7.02
C GLY A 41 -3.54 7.61 7.03
N PHE A 42 -4.06 7.88 8.23
CA PHE A 42 -5.47 8.19 8.45
C PHE A 42 -6.39 7.03 8.02
N ASP A 43 -7.70 7.25 8.00
CA ASP A 43 -8.68 6.26 7.54
C ASP A 43 -8.83 6.29 6.00
N THR A 44 -7.72 6.20 5.28
CA THR A 44 -7.68 6.40 3.81
C THR A 44 -7.62 5.13 2.98
N LEU A 45 -7.27 3.98 3.56
CA LEU A 45 -7.15 2.71 2.85
C LEU A 45 -8.46 1.92 2.90
N ARG A 46 -8.92 1.43 1.74
CA ARG A 46 -10.05 0.51 1.60
C ARG A 46 -9.65 -0.73 0.82
N ILE A 47 -10.20 -1.87 1.21
CA ILE A 47 -10.13 -3.13 0.46
C ILE A 47 -11.44 -3.24 -0.30
N LEU A 48 -11.38 -3.26 -1.62
CA LEU A 48 -12.56 -3.30 -2.48
C LEU A 48 -13.01 -4.74 -2.76
N ASP A 49 -12.04 -5.65 -2.91
CA ASP A 49 -12.24 -7.09 -3.06
C ASP A 49 -10.96 -7.85 -2.65
N SER A 50 -10.89 -9.16 -2.88
CA SER A 50 -9.75 -9.99 -2.45
C SER A 50 -8.43 -9.69 -3.18
N LYS A 51 -8.44 -8.90 -4.26
CA LYS A 51 -7.28 -8.54 -5.07
C LYS A 51 -7.11 -7.03 -5.27
N THR A 52 -8.07 -6.22 -4.84
CA THR A 52 -8.10 -4.79 -5.12
C THR A 52 -8.15 -3.97 -3.83
N VAL A 53 -7.25 -2.99 -3.74
CA VAL A 53 -7.26 -1.96 -2.69
C VAL A 53 -7.30 -0.59 -3.33
N ALA A 54 -7.88 0.37 -2.61
CA ALA A 54 -7.87 1.77 -2.97
C ALA A 54 -7.40 2.59 -1.77
N TYR A 55 -6.69 3.70 -2.03
CA TYR A 55 -6.39 4.67 -0.99
C TYR A 55 -6.60 6.09 -1.51
N LEU A 56 -6.99 6.99 -0.60
CA LEU A 56 -7.01 8.41 -0.92
C LEU A 56 -5.60 8.98 -0.86
N ASP A 57 -5.10 9.44 -2.01
CA ASP A 57 -3.84 10.15 -2.08
C ASP A 57 -4.07 11.63 -1.74
N LEU A 58 -3.84 11.94 -0.46
CA LEU A 58 -3.96 13.30 0.06
C LEU A 58 -2.65 14.07 -0.19
N THR A 59 -2.27 14.96 0.72
CA THR A 59 -1.03 15.71 0.60
C THR A 59 0.18 14.76 0.61
N GLY A 60 1.01 14.85 -0.42
CA GLY A 60 2.28 14.15 -0.49
C GLY A 60 3.29 14.69 0.52
N SER A 61 4.25 13.85 0.89
CA SER A 61 5.43 14.23 1.68
C SER A 61 6.64 14.61 0.81
N GLY A 62 6.45 14.69 -0.52
CA GLY A 62 7.50 14.94 -1.50
C GLY A 62 7.44 16.35 -2.05
N ILE A 63 8.61 16.98 -2.17
CA ILE A 63 8.86 18.19 -2.98
C ILE A 63 8.99 17.76 -4.44
#